data_AF-A0A950DUJ2-F1
#
_entry.id   AF-A0A950DUJ2-F1
#
_cell.length_a   1.000
_cell.length_b   1.000
_cell.length_c   1.000
_cell.angle_alpha   90.00
_cell.angle_beta   90.00
_cell.angle_gamma   90.00
#
_symmetry.space_group_name_H-M   'P 1'
#
loop_
_entity.id
_entity.type
_entity.pdbx_description
1 polymer ?
#
loop_
_entity_poly.entity_id
_entity_poly.type
_entity_poly.pdbx_seq_one_letter_code
_entity_poly.pdbx_strand_id
1 'polypeptide(L)'
;MMHRLALCLLLVFAVWAGPAVARADSTCDNIYAQNLVRQGYSYLDQHRWQDARVAAGQLAMYARGCDDPKVGYPSVVYSAYIGGSAFHGLGDDARAEQALQAGMVVLNILKKDGGYPSLIDAMEPKFDSLARELKPSTPQNAAQTQ
;
A
#
# COMPACT_ATOMS: atom_id res chain seq x y z
N MET A 1 10.10 -77.46 3.52
CA MET A 1 9.76 -76.78 2.25
C MET A 1 10.00 -75.29 2.46
N MET A 2 11.25 -74.81 2.41
CA MET A 2 11.94 -74.29 1.23
C MET A 2 11.12 -73.30 0.36
N HIS A 3 11.61 -72.04 0.36
CA HIS A 3 11.68 -71.09 -0.77
C HIS A 3 10.35 -70.35 -1.09
N ARG A 4 10.25 -69.03 -1.22
CA ARG A 4 11.13 -67.97 -1.75
C ARG A 4 10.71 -66.62 -1.13
N LEU A 5 11.64 -65.82 -0.62
CA LEU A 5 12.32 -64.74 -1.37
C LEU A 5 11.36 -63.68 -1.93
N ALA A 6 11.38 -62.54 -1.24
CA ALA A 6 11.48 -61.20 -1.81
C ALA A 6 10.71 -60.94 -3.10
N LEU A 7 9.62 -60.19 -2.99
CA LEU A 7 9.34 -59.18 -4.01
C LEU A 7 8.77 -57.94 -3.33
N CYS A 8 9.63 -56.92 -3.33
CA CYS A 8 9.35 -55.50 -3.52
C CYS A 8 8.15 -54.91 -2.74
N LEU A 9 8.42 -54.03 -1.77
CA LEU A 9 8.56 -52.59 -2.07
C LEU A 9 7.47 -52.12 -3.04
N LEU A 10 6.47 -51.42 -2.50
CA LEU A 10 5.88 -50.18 -3.02
C LEU A 10 4.42 -50.06 -2.55
N LEU A 11 4.05 -48.84 -2.14
CA LEU A 11 2.68 -48.33 -1.95
C LEU A 11 2.05 -48.50 -0.56
N VAL A 12 2.76 -48.09 0.50
CA VAL A 12 2.09 -47.54 1.69
C VAL A 12 2.65 -46.15 1.98
N PHE A 13 2.37 -45.21 1.07
CA PHE A 13 2.36 -43.78 1.35
C PHE A 13 1.32 -43.13 0.44
N ALA A 14 0.06 -43.53 0.57
CA ALA A 14 -1.05 -42.63 0.27
C ALA A 14 -1.11 -41.60 1.41
N VAL A 15 -0.11 -40.71 1.39
CA VAL A 15 -0.15 -39.43 2.10
C VAL A 15 -1.45 -38.79 1.69
N TRP A 16 -2.21 -38.37 2.69
CA TRP A 16 -3.39 -37.54 2.57
C TRP A 16 -3.12 -36.36 1.63
N ALA A 17 -3.38 -36.54 0.34
CA ALA A 17 -3.77 -35.44 -0.53
C ALA A 17 -5.24 -35.13 -0.22
N GLY A 18 -5.50 -34.66 1.01
CA GLY A 18 -6.63 -33.77 1.18
C GLY A 18 -6.46 -32.64 0.17
N PRO A 19 -7.53 -32.12 -0.45
CA PRO A 19 -7.40 -30.94 -1.28
C PRO A 19 -6.60 -29.94 -0.45
N ALA A 20 -5.46 -29.49 -0.98
CA ALA A 20 -4.81 -28.32 -0.44
C ALA A 20 -5.94 -27.29 -0.37
N VAL A 21 -6.39 -26.98 0.84
CA VAL A 21 -7.32 -25.88 1.03
C VAL A 21 -6.56 -24.73 0.41
N ALA A 22 -6.96 -24.30 -0.78
CA ALA A 22 -6.51 -23.04 -1.33
C ALA A 22 -6.84 -22.06 -0.21
N ARG A 23 -5.83 -21.68 0.56
CA ARG A 23 -6.00 -20.59 1.50
C ARG A 23 -6.43 -19.46 0.59
N ALA A 24 -7.68 -19.03 0.75
CA ALA A 24 -8.03 -17.72 0.26
C ALA A 24 -6.96 -16.80 0.86
N ASP A 25 -6.12 -16.23 -0.01
CA ASP A 25 -5.14 -15.22 0.33
C ASP A 25 -5.90 -14.04 0.95
N SER A 26 -6.21 -14.16 2.24
CA SER A 26 -7.05 -13.23 3.00
C SER A 26 -6.22 -12.12 3.63
N THR A 27 -5.00 -11.88 3.13
CA THR A 27 -4.16 -10.76 3.51
C THR A 27 -4.74 -9.42 3.03
N CYS A 28 -5.68 -9.44 2.08
CA CYS A 28 -6.33 -8.28 1.48
C CYS A 28 -7.77 -8.00 1.98
N ASP A 29 -7.99 -7.97 3.30
CA ASP A 29 -9.20 -7.39 3.89
C ASP A 29 -9.42 -5.88 3.53
N ASN A 30 -10.31 -5.65 2.57
CA ASN A 30 -10.77 -4.31 2.17
C ASN A 30 -11.38 -3.50 3.34
N ILE A 31 -12.06 -4.14 4.30
CA ILE A 31 -12.66 -3.43 5.43
C ILE A 31 -11.59 -2.84 6.32
N TYR A 32 -10.52 -3.60 6.58
CA TYR A 32 -9.37 -3.11 7.32
C TYR A 32 -8.71 -1.90 6.64
N ALA A 33 -8.45 -1.98 5.33
CA ALA A 33 -7.90 -0.86 4.55
C ALA A 33 -8.79 0.40 4.64
N GLN A 34 -10.10 0.26 4.43
CA GLN A 34 -11.04 1.38 4.50
C GLN A 34 -11.11 1.98 5.91
N ASN A 35 -10.98 1.16 6.95
CA ASN A 35 -10.93 1.66 8.33
C ASN A 35 -9.68 2.50 8.59
N LEU A 36 -8.52 2.12 8.05
CA LEU A 36 -7.31 2.94 8.14
C LEU A 36 -7.44 4.25 7.35
N VAL A 37 -8.02 4.21 6.15
CA VAL A 37 -8.31 5.41 5.36
C VAL A 37 -9.21 6.38 6.14
N ARG A 38 -10.33 5.88 6.69
CA ARG A 38 -11.28 6.70 7.45
C ARG A 38 -10.65 7.30 8.71
N GLN A 39 -9.83 6.51 9.43
CA GLN A 39 -9.08 7.01 10.58
C GLN A 39 -8.09 8.10 10.18
N GLY A 40 -7.32 7.87 9.12
CA GLY A 40 -6.35 8.84 8.62
C GLY A 40 -7.00 10.18 8.28
N TYR A 41 -8.10 10.17 7.51
CA TYR A 41 -8.86 11.40 7.23
C TYR A 41 -9.42 12.05 8.49
N SER A 42 -10.01 11.27 9.40
CA SER A 42 -10.52 11.79 10.67
C SER A 42 -9.43 12.47 11.51
N TYR A 43 -8.21 11.92 11.52
CA TYR A 43 -7.07 12.55 12.19
C TYR A 43 -6.60 13.82 11.49
N LEU A 44 -6.62 13.87 10.15
CA LEU A 44 -6.32 15.10 9.41
C LEU A 44 -7.32 16.22 9.74
N ASP A 45 -8.62 15.90 9.74
CA ASP A 45 -9.68 16.87 10.06
C ASP A 45 -9.50 17.44 11.48
N GLN A 46 -9.05 16.61 12.42
CA GLN A 46 -8.76 16.99 13.80
C GLN A 46 -7.38 17.61 14.00
N HIS A 47 -6.59 17.82 12.93
CA HIS A 47 -5.22 18.33 12.98
C HIS A 47 -4.27 17.46 13.85
N ARG A 48 -4.60 16.17 14.01
CA ARG A 48 -3.81 15.18 14.75
C ARG A 48 -2.78 14.55 13.81
N TRP A 49 -1.82 15.36 13.37
CA TRP A 49 -0.90 15.01 12.29
C TRP A 49 -0.07 13.75 12.57
N GLN A 50 0.39 13.57 13.81
CA GLN A 50 1.17 12.40 14.17
C GLN A 50 0.36 11.10 14.05
N ASP A 51 -0.92 11.13 14.44
CA ASP A 51 -1.80 9.97 14.35
C ASP A 51 -2.18 9.68 12.89
N ALA A 52 -2.43 10.72 12.09
CA ALA A 52 -2.65 10.59 10.65
C ALA A 52 -1.43 9.94 9.95
N ARG A 53 -0.21 10.37 10.31
CA ARG A 53 1.04 9.79 9.82
C ARG A 53 1.17 8.31 10.16
N VAL A 54 0.80 7.92 11.40
CA VAL A 54 0.82 6.51 11.82
C VAL A 54 -0.20 5.68 11.03
N ALA A 55 -1.44 6.16 10.88
CA ALA A 55 -2.47 5.49 10.09
C ALA A 55 -2.05 5.32 8.62
N ALA A 56 -1.46 6.36 8.01
CA ALA A 56 -0.90 6.29 6.66
C ALA A 56 0.22 5.26 6.55
N GLY A 57 1.15 5.22 7.51
CA GLY A 57 2.24 4.24 7.53
C GLY A 57 1.73 2.80 7.66
N GLN A 58 0.71 2.57 8.49
CA GLN A 58 0.05 1.27 8.61
C GLN A 58 -0.61 0.86 7.29
N LEU A 59 -1.29 1.80 6.62
CA LEU A 59 -1.95 1.55 5.33
C LEU A 59 -0.93 1.26 4.21
N ALA A 60 0.21 1.96 4.18
CA ALA A 60 1.27 1.70 3.22
C ALA A 60 1.93 0.33 3.43
N MET A 61 2.20 -0.05 4.68
CA MET A 61 2.71 -1.38 5.04
C MET A 61 1.71 -2.48 4.69
N TYR A 62 0.43 -2.22 4.93
CA TYR A 62 -0.66 -3.11 4.56
C TYR A 62 -0.73 -3.31 3.04
N ALA A 63 -0.67 -2.23 2.27
CA ALA A 63 -0.68 -2.29 0.81
C ALA A 63 0.48 -3.13 0.25
N ARG A 64 1.68 -3.04 0.86
CA ARG A 64 2.86 -3.81 0.45
C ARG A 64 2.69 -5.32 0.61
N GLY A 65 1.87 -5.76 1.57
CA GLY A 65 1.59 -7.17 1.83
C GLY A 65 0.33 -7.70 1.13
N CYS A 66 -0.31 -6.89 0.30
CA CYS A 66 -1.58 -7.22 -0.35
C CYS A 66 -1.42 -7.34 -1.87
N ASP A 67 -1.63 -8.56 -2.38
CA ASP A 67 -1.51 -8.88 -3.80
C ASP A 67 -2.81 -8.63 -4.60
N ASP A 68 -3.94 -8.33 -3.92
CA ASP A 68 -5.18 -7.92 -4.61
C ASP A 68 -5.07 -6.45 -5.06
N PRO A 69 -4.97 -6.17 -6.37
CA PRO A 69 -4.84 -4.80 -6.86
C PRO A 69 -6.03 -3.90 -6.50
N LYS A 70 -7.22 -4.48 -6.28
CA LYS A 70 -8.42 -3.73 -5.89
C LYS A 70 -8.33 -3.14 -4.49
N VAL A 71 -7.44 -3.67 -3.66
CA VAL A 71 -7.19 -3.18 -2.30
C VAL A 71 -5.82 -2.51 -2.22
N GLY A 72 -4.79 -3.12 -2.82
CA GLY A 72 -3.42 -2.64 -2.80
C GLY A 72 -3.26 -1.25 -3.42
N TYR A 73 -3.72 -1.04 -4.66
CA TYR A 73 -3.54 0.25 -5.33
C TYR A 73 -4.26 1.41 -4.65
N PRO A 74 -5.56 1.30 -4.27
CA PRO A 74 -6.20 2.34 -3.49
C PRO A 74 -5.47 2.61 -2.17
N SER A 75 -5.02 1.56 -1.47
CA SER A 75 -4.29 1.71 -0.21
C SER A 75 -2.99 2.51 -0.37
N VAL A 76 -2.22 2.27 -1.44
CA VAL A 76 -1.03 3.09 -1.75
C VAL A 76 -1.43 4.55 -1.97
N VAL A 77 -2.41 4.82 -2.84
CA VAL A 77 -2.84 6.19 -3.19
C VAL A 77 -3.34 6.95 -1.95
N TYR A 78 -4.20 6.36 -1.14
CA TYR A 78 -4.70 7.00 0.08
C TYR A 78 -3.60 7.18 1.13
N SER A 79 -2.72 6.19 1.32
CA SER A 79 -1.60 6.32 2.28
C SER A 79 -0.65 7.45 1.90
N ALA A 80 -0.38 7.62 0.60
CA ALA A 80 0.45 8.70 0.08
C ALA A 80 -0.17 10.07 0.36
N TYR A 81 -1.46 10.27 0.09
CA TYR A 81 -2.13 11.53 0.36
C TYR A 81 -2.23 11.83 1.86
N ILE A 82 -2.66 10.85 2.67
CA ILE A 82 -2.82 11.04 4.12
C ILE A 82 -1.47 11.31 4.76
N GLY A 83 -0.45 10.52 4.39
CA GLY A 83 0.92 10.70 4.87
C GLY A 83 1.51 12.04 4.44
N GLY A 84 1.32 12.43 3.17
CA GLY A 84 1.76 13.71 2.65
C GLY A 84 1.14 14.89 3.40
N SER A 85 -0.18 14.87 3.59
CA SER A 85 -0.92 15.88 4.34
C SER A 85 -0.46 15.94 5.80
N ALA A 86 -0.22 14.79 6.42
CA ALA A 86 0.28 14.72 7.78
C ALA A 86 1.71 15.27 7.92
N PHE A 87 2.60 15.00 6.97
CA PHE A 87 3.94 15.58 6.95
C PHE A 87 3.90 17.10 6.76
N HIS A 88 3.06 17.59 5.86
CA HIS A 88 2.83 19.02 5.68
C HIS A 88 2.33 19.69 6.97
N GLY A 89 1.33 19.09 7.62
CA GLY A 89 0.83 19.58 8.92
C GLY A 89 1.87 19.58 10.04
N LEU A 90 2.89 18.71 9.96
CA LEU A 90 4.05 18.68 10.86
C LEU A 90 5.17 19.67 10.45
N GLY A 91 5.03 20.37 9.33
CA GLY A 91 6.03 21.29 8.78
C GLY A 91 7.17 20.60 8.01
N ASP A 92 7.03 19.32 7.65
CA ASP A 92 8.01 18.55 6.88
C ASP A 92 7.58 18.45 5.40
N ASP A 93 7.63 19.58 4.70
CA ASP A 93 7.20 19.67 3.30
C ASP A 93 8.05 18.79 2.36
N ALA A 94 9.31 18.52 2.71
CA ALA A 94 10.17 17.66 1.92
C ALA A 94 9.68 16.20 1.93
N ARG A 95 9.28 15.66 3.09
CA ARG A 95 8.66 14.34 3.15
C ARG A 95 7.24 14.34 2.60
N ALA A 96 6.50 15.43 2.77
CA ALA A 96 5.19 15.58 2.17
C ALA A 96 5.26 15.46 0.63
N GLU A 97 6.24 16.13 0.02
CA GLU A 97 6.50 16.08 -1.41
C GLU A 97 6.86 14.66 -1.88
N GLN A 98 7.73 13.96 -1.14
CA GLN A 98 8.10 12.58 -1.47
C GLN A 98 6.88 11.63 -1.44
N ALA A 99 6.04 11.75 -0.41
CA ALA A 99 4.81 10.95 -0.30
C ALA A 99 3.85 11.27 -1.45
N LEU A 100 3.69 12.55 -1.78
CA LEU A 100 2.85 13.03 -2.86
C LEU A 100 3.32 12.48 -4.23
N GLN A 101 4.61 12.59 -4.54
CA GLN A 101 5.21 12.08 -5.78
C GLN A 101 4.98 10.58 -5.93
N ALA A 102 5.19 9.80 -4.86
CA ALA A 102 4.94 8.36 -4.88
C ALA A 102 3.48 8.01 -5.20
N GLY A 103 2.53 8.72 -4.59
CA GLY A 103 1.10 8.52 -4.87
C GLY A 103 0.71 8.93 -6.30
N MET A 104 1.22 10.06 -6.80
CA MET A 104 0.97 10.50 -8.18
C MET A 104 1.51 9.53 -9.22
N VAL A 105 2.67 8.92 -8.98
CA VAL A 105 3.21 7.89 -9.89
C VAL A 105 2.23 6.74 -10.06
N VAL A 106 1.68 6.24 -8.95
CA VAL A 106 0.68 5.15 -8.98
C VAL A 106 -0.60 5.63 -9.68
N LEU A 107 -1.12 6.80 -9.31
CA LEU A 107 -2.34 7.34 -9.91
C LEU A 107 -2.21 7.50 -11.44
N ASN A 108 -1.06 7.97 -11.91
CA ASN A 108 -0.76 8.12 -13.33
C ASN A 108 -0.64 6.79 -14.07
N ILE A 109 -0.11 5.75 -13.44
CA ILE A 109 -0.09 4.39 -14.00
C ILE A 109 -1.53 3.90 -14.17
N LEU A 110 -2.35 3.97 -13.11
CA LEU A 110 -3.75 3.54 -13.15
C LEU A 110 -4.56 4.28 -14.22
N LYS A 111 -4.33 5.59 -14.36
CA LYS A 111 -4.97 6.44 -15.38
C LYS A 111 -4.60 6.01 -16.80
N LYS A 112 -3.33 5.68 -17.06
CA LYS A 112 -2.88 5.18 -18.37
C LYS A 112 -3.46 3.81 -18.69
N ASP A 113 -3.61 2.96 -17.68
CA ASP A 113 -4.16 1.62 -17.82
C ASP A 113 -5.71 1.63 -17.97
N GLY A 114 -6.35 2.79 -17.85
CA GLY A 114 -7.81 2.94 -17.92
C GLY A 114 -8.54 2.36 -16.71
N GLY A 115 -7.84 2.07 -15.62
CA GLY A 115 -8.39 1.49 -14.40
C GLY A 115 -8.76 2.55 -13.35
N TYR A 116 -9.69 2.19 -12.46
CA TYR A 116 -10.03 2.96 -11.26
C TYR A 116 -10.46 4.44 -11.49
N PRO A 117 -11.37 4.73 -12.44
CA PRO A 117 -11.78 6.11 -12.74
C PRO A 117 -12.27 6.87 -11.50
N SER A 118 -13.08 6.22 -10.66
CA SER A 118 -13.59 6.84 -9.42
C SER A 118 -12.50 7.14 -8.38
N LEU A 119 -11.39 6.38 -8.35
CA LEU A 119 -10.26 6.69 -7.48
C LEU A 119 -9.49 7.89 -8.02
N ILE A 120 -9.29 7.93 -9.33
CA ILE A 120 -8.59 9.03 -10.02
C ILE A 120 -9.36 10.34 -9.80
N ASP A 121 -10.66 10.34 -10.12
CA ASP A 121 -11.52 11.51 -9.97
C ASP A 121 -11.57 12.02 -8.52
N ALA A 122 -11.51 11.11 -7.54
CA ALA A 122 -11.53 11.46 -6.13
C ALA A 122 -10.19 12.00 -5.62
N MET A 123 -9.07 11.47 -6.14
CA MET A 123 -7.74 11.71 -5.56
C MET A 123 -6.92 12.75 -6.32
N GLU A 124 -7.00 12.82 -7.64
CA GLU A 124 -6.22 13.78 -8.45
C GLU A 124 -6.39 15.23 -7.95
N PRO A 125 -7.61 15.74 -7.68
CA PRO A 125 -7.78 17.11 -7.16
C PRO A 125 -7.17 17.31 -5.77
N LYS A 126 -7.14 16.26 -4.94
CA LYS A 126 -6.56 16.29 -3.59
C LYS A 126 -5.04 16.37 -3.65
N PHE A 127 -4.43 15.56 -4.52
CA PHE A 127 -2.99 15.60 -4.76
C PHE A 127 -2.58 16.97 -5.32
N ASP A 128 -3.33 17.51 -6.28
CA ASP A 128 -3.06 18.83 -6.85
C ASP A 128 -3.20 19.96 -5.83
N SER A 129 -4.17 19.88 -4.90
CA SER A 129 -4.30 20.87 -3.83
C SER A 129 -3.10 20.85 -2.91
N LEU A 130 -2.73 19.66 -2.42
CA LEU A 130 -1.58 19.52 -1.53
C LEU A 130 -0.30 19.99 -2.24
N ALA A 131 -0.10 19.65 -3.51
CA ALA A 131 1.05 20.10 -4.31
C ALA A 131 1.23 21.62 -4.31
N ARG A 132 0.13 22.39 -4.35
CA ARG A 132 0.16 23.86 -4.33
C ARG A 132 0.46 24.44 -2.96
N GLU A 133 0.20 23.69 -1.90
CA GLU A 133 0.41 24.11 -0.50
C GLU A 133 1.85 23.84 -0.03
N LEU A 134 2.51 22.84 -0.59
CA LEU A 134 3.89 22.51 -0.25
C LEU A 134 4.86 23.62 -0.65
N LYS A 135 5.77 23.98 0.26
CA LYS A 135 6.87 24.86 -0.08
C LYS A 135 7.86 24.11 -0.97
N PRO A 136 8.41 24.74 -2.03
CA PRO A 136 9.41 24.10 -2.87
C PRO A 136 10.59 23.65 -2.01
N SER A 137 10.98 22.39 -2.14
CA SER A 137 12.23 21.91 -1.56
C SER A 137 13.38 22.58 -2.34
N THR A 138 14.09 23.52 -1.71
CA THR A 138 15.31 24.10 -2.31
C THR A 138 16.28 22.95 -2.60
N PRO A 139 16.79 22.77 -3.82
CA PRO A 139 17.74 21.70 -4.11
C PRO A 139 18.96 21.84 -3.20
N GLN A 140 19.22 20.85 -2.35
CA GLN A 140 20.37 20.83 -1.42
C GLN A 140 21.74 20.68 -2.10
N ASN A 141 21.83 20.78 -3.44
CA ASN A 141 23.06 20.52 -4.21
C ASN A 141 23.62 21.74 -4.97
N ALA A 142 23.33 22.97 -4.54
CA ALA A 142 23.93 24.17 -5.16
C ALA A 142 25.25 24.63 -4.50
N ALA A 143 25.79 23.92 -3.49
CA ALA A 143 26.97 24.39 -2.74
C ALA A 143 27.95 23.27 -2.37
N GLN A 144 28.40 22.48 -3.34
CA GLN A 144 29.61 21.65 -3.20
C GLN A 144 30.40 21.60 -4.51
N THR A 145 30.92 22.74 -4.95
CA THR A 145 32.11 22.82 -5.81
C THR A 145 32.81 24.15 -5.53
N GLN A 146 33.78 24.10 -4.61
CA GLN A 146 34.95 24.98 -4.61
C GLN A 146 36.18 24.09 -4.55
#